data_AF-W1XII6-F1
#
_entry.id   AF-W1XII6-F1
#
_cell.length_a   1.000
_cell.length_b   1.000
_cell.length_c   1.000
_cell.angle_alpha   90.00
_cell.angle_beta   90.00
_cell.angle_gamma   90.00
#
_symmetry.space_group_name_H-M   'P 1'
#
loop_
_entity.id
_entity.type
_entity.pdbx_description
1 polymer ?
#
loop_
_entity_poly.entity_id
_entity_poly.type
_entity_poly.pdbx_seq_one_letter_code
_entity_poly.pdbx_strand_id
1 'polypeptide(L)' 'YPMKRVGTRGEGKFERISWDEALDTIASSLKKTVEQYGNEAVYIQYSSGIVGGNMTRSSPSASAVKRLMHGYGVIYEFCD' A
#
# COMPACT_ATOMS: atom_id res chain seq x y z
N TYR A 1 -2.65 -13.77 10.39
CA TYR A 1 -2.14 -12.75 11.33
C TYR A 1 -1.07 -11.93 10.62
N PRO A 2 -0.93 -10.63 10.91
CA PRO A 2 0.07 -9.77 10.28
C PRO A 2 1.50 -10.25 10.55
N MET A 3 2.37 -10.10 9.56
CA MET A 3 3.75 -10.58 9.60
C MET A 3 4.69 -9.44 9.21
N LYS A 4 5.69 -9.16 10.04
CA LYS A 4 6.71 -8.13 9.83
C LYS A 4 8.03 -8.78 9.43
N ARG A 5 8.68 -8.23 8.41
CA ARG A 5 10.02 -8.70 7.99
C ARG A 5 11.05 -8.23 9.01
N VAL A 6 11.85 -9.15 9.53
CA VAL A 6 12.89 -8.89 10.57
C VAL A 6 14.32 -9.05 10.06
N GLY A 7 14.50 -9.44 8.78
CA GLY A 7 15.81 -9.58 8.13
C GLY A 7 15.93 -8.79 6.82
N THR A 8 17.01 -9.04 6.07
CA THR A 8 17.17 -8.42 4.75
C THR A 8 16.12 -8.93 3.75
N ARG A 9 15.91 -8.17 2.69
CA ARG A 9 14.93 -8.52 1.66
C ARG A 9 15.36 -9.82 0.96
N GLY A 10 14.52 -10.84 1.04
CA GLY A 10 14.79 -12.16 0.42
C GLY A 10 15.18 -13.25 1.41
N GLU A 11 15.47 -12.93 2.68
CA GLU A 11 15.82 -13.94 3.69
C GLU A 11 14.63 -14.79 4.18
N GLY A 12 13.39 -14.42 3.84
CA GLY A 12 12.19 -15.16 4.24
C GLY A 12 11.89 -15.14 5.75
N LYS A 13 12.60 -14.32 6.54
CA LYS A 13 12.40 -14.21 7.99
C LYS A 13 11.32 -13.19 8.33
N PHE A 14 10.25 -13.69 8.94
CA PHE A 14 9.10 -12.90 9.37
C PHE A 14 8.70 -13.22 10.80
N GLU A 15 8.32 -12.18 11.55
CA GLU A 15 7.76 -12.29 12.89
C GLU A 15 6.28 -11.90 12.86
N ARG A 16 5.47 -12.55 13.69
CA ARG A 16 4.05 -12.25 13.81
C ARG A 16 3.86 -11.03 14.72
N ILE A 17 3.12 -10.05 14.24
CA ILE A 17 2.80 -8.83 14.99
C ILE A 17 1.29 -8.67 15.19
N SER A 18 0.88 -7.72 16.03
CA SER A 18 -0.53 -7.35 16.20
C SER A 18 -1.06 -6.57 14.99
N TRP A 19 -2.38 -6.49 14.86
CA TRP A 19 -3.01 -5.66 13.83
C TRP A 19 -2.74 -4.17 14.06
N ASP A 20 -2.75 -3.71 15.31
CA ASP A 20 -2.47 -2.32 15.65
C ASP A 20 -1.04 -1.92 15.25
N GLU A 21 -0.04 -2.74 15.61
CA GLU A 21 1.35 -2.48 15.22
C GLU A 21 1.53 -2.49 13.70
N ALA A 22 0.83 -3.39 13.01
CA ALA A 22 0.91 -3.48 11.54
C ALA A 22 0.38 -2.20 10.88
N LEU A 23 -0.77 -1.71 11.33
CA LEU A 23 -1.39 -0.50 10.80
C LEU A 23 -0.55 0.75 11.10
N ASP A 24 -0.02 0.86 12.33
CA ASP A 24 0.85 1.99 12.72
C ASP A 24 2.16 2.00 11.92
N THR A 25 2.75 0.83 11.70
CA THR A 25 3.98 0.70 10.89
C THR A 25 3.75 1.13 9.44
N ILE A 26 2.61 0.75 8.85
CA ILE A 26 2.27 1.12 7.47
C ILE A 26 1.98 2.63 7.39
N ALA A 27 1.20 3.16 8.32
CA ALA A 27 0.83 4.58 8.34
C ALA A 27 2.07 5.49 8.52
N SER A 28 2.97 5.14 9.44
CA SER A 28 4.22 5.88 9.64
C SER A 28 5.13 5.83 8.41
N SER A 29 5.27 4.65 7.79
CA SER A 29 6.06 4.50 6.56
C SER A 29 5.49 5.32 5.40
N LEU A 30 4.16 5.32 5.24
CA LEU A 30 3.48 6.07 4.20
C LEU A 30 3.69 7.58 4.38
N LYS A 31 3.48 8.10 5.59
CA LYS A 31 3.73 9.52 5.91
C LYS A 31 5.16 9.93 5.62
N LYS A 32 6.13 9.12 6.05
CA LYS A 32 7.55 9.38 5.80
C LYS A 32 7.88 9.42 4.30
N THR A 33 7.34 8.49 3.51
CA THR A 33 7.55 8.47 2.06
C THR A 33 6.96 9.72 1.41
N VAL A 34 5.74 10.11 1.79
CA VAL A 34 5.09 11.33 1.29
C VAL A 34 5.88 12.59 1.65
N GLU A 35 6.36 12.70 2.90
CA GLU A 35 7.18 13.82 3.35
C GLU A 35 8.52 13.91 2.61
N GLN A 36 9.14 12.78 2.29
CA GLN A 36 10.47 12.75 1.68
C GLN A 36 10.47 12.89 0.17
N TYR A 37 9.49 12.30 -0.51
CA TYR A 37 9.48 12.15 -1.97
C TYR A 37 8.24 12.77 -2.64
N GLY A 38 7.32 13.33 -1.86
CA GLY A 38 6.06 13.85 -2.35
C GLY A 38 5.00 12.76 -2.56
N ASN A 39 3.78 13.20 -2.85
CA ASN A 39 2.61 12.33 -2.95
C ASN A 39 2.73 11.31 -4.09
N GLU A 40 3.38 11.67 -5.20
CA GLU A 40 3.56 10.81 -6.38
C GLU A 40 4.41 9.55 -6.11
N ALA A 41 5.18 9.53 -5.02
CA ALA A 41 5.98 8.38 -4.63
C ALA A 41 5.16 7.20 -4.10
N VAL A 42 3.86 7.40 -3.84
CA VAL A 42 2.96 6.35 -3.37
C VAL A 42 2.26 5.69 -4.55
N TYR A 43 2.79 4.55 -4.99
CA TYR A 43 2.20 3.77 -6.07
C TYR A 43 1.35 2.62 -5.55
N ILE A 44 0.17 2.45 -6.13
CA ILE A 44 -0.65 1.24 -5.97
C ILE A 44 -0.71 0.56 -7.31
N GLN A 45 -0.25 -0.69 -7.35
CA GLN A 45 -0.41 -1.52 -8.54
C GLN A 45 -1.89 -1.83 -8.75
N TYR A 46 -2.48 -1.15 -9.73
CA TYR A 46 -3.77 -1.49 -10.31
C TYR A 46 -3.51 -2.30 -11.58
N SER A 47 -4.03 -3.53 -11.67
CA SER A 47 -4.09 -4.26 -12.93
C SER A 47 -5.53 -4.32 -13.40
N SER A 48 -5.76 -4.05 -14.68
CA SER A 48 -7.08 -4.09 -15.33
C SER A 48 -7.56 -5.51 -15.65
N GLY A 49 -6.73 -6.53 -15.43
CA GLY A 49 -7.07 -7.95 -15.63
C GLY A 49 -7.81 -8.60 -14.45
N ILE A 50 -8.14 -9.90 -14.60
CA ILE A 50 -8.80 -10.74 -13.59
C ILE A 50 -8.11 -10.68 -12.21
N VAL A 51 -6.80 -10.39 -12.17
CA VAL A 51 -5.99 -10.27 -10.95
C VAL A 51 -6.38 -9.04 -10.11
N GLY A 52 -6.62 -7.87 -10.72
CA GLY A 52 -6.97 -6.64 -9.98
C GLY A 52 -8.41 -6.60 -9.47
N GLY A 53 -9.31 -7.29 -10.17
CA GLY A 53 -10.71 -7.45 -9.77
C GLY A 53 -10.92 -8.43 -8.61
N ASN A 54 -10.20 -9.56 -8.59
CA ASN A 54 -10.46 -10.67 -7.66
C ASN A 54 -9.50 -10.76 -6.47
N MET A 55 -8.20 -10.46 -6.62
CA MET A 55 -7.21 -10.67 -5.54
C MET A 55 -7.03 -9.46 -4.64
N THR A 56 -6.99 -8.26 -5.20
CA THR A 56 -6.68 -7.02 -4.46
C THR A 56 -7.89 -6.13 -4.24
N ARG A 57 -9.03 -6.39 -4.90
CA ARG A 57 -10.19 -5.49 -4.96
C ARG A 57 -9.76 -4.02 -5.14
N SER A 58 -8.68 -3.82 -5.89
CA SER A 58 -8.03 -2.51 -6.08
C SER A 58 -8.70 -1.70 -7.20
N SER A 59 -9.86 -2.15 -7.68
CA SER A 59 -10.72 -1.42 -8.61
C SER A 59 -10.89 0.04 -8.15
N PRO A 60 -10.48 1.02 -8.98
CA PRO A 60 -10.55 2.44 -8.67
C PRO A 60 -12.00 2.96 -8.60
N SER A 61 -13.03 2.14 -8.84
CA SER A 61 -14.43 2.57 -8.70
C SER A 61 -15.02 2.35 -7.30
N ALA A 62 -14.43 1.51 -6.44
CA ALA A 62 -15.08 1.13 -5.17
C ALA A 62 -14.17 0.88 -3.94
N SER A 63 -12.86 1.17 -3.98
CA SER A 63 -11.96 0.83 -2.87
C SER A 63 -11.80 1.94 -1.83
N ALA A 64 -11.77 1.59 -0.55
CA ALA A 64 -11.42 2.51 0.55
C ALA A 64 -10.01 3.11 0.38
N VAL A 65 -9.15 2.39 -0.34
CA VAL A 65 -7.79 2.81 -0.67
C VAL A 65 -7.80 4.03 -1.60
N LYS A 66 -8.71 4.12 -2.58
CA LYS A 66 -8.83 5.32 -3.43
C LYS A 66 -9.18 6.57 -2.61
N ARG A 67 -10.10 6.46 -1.66
CA ARG A 67 -10.45 7.57 -0.76
C ARG A 67 -9.25 8.02 0.07
N LEU A 68 -8.47 7.07 0.57
CA LEU A 68 -7.24 7.36 1.30
C LEU A 68 -6.22 8.08 0.42
N MET A 69 -5.99 7.59 -0.80
CA MET A 69 -5.02 8.17 -1.74
C MET A 69 -5.40 9.57 -2.21
N HIS A 70 -6.69 9.85 -2.43
CA HIS A 70 -7.16 11.22 -2.64
C HIS A 70 -6.85 12.14 -1.44
N GLY A 71 -6.96 11.64 -0.21
CA GLY A 71 -6.57 12.38 1.00
C GLY A 71 -5.07 12.70 1.06
N TYR A 72 -4.23 11.86 0.45
CA TYR A 72 -2.80 12.10 0.29
C TYR A 72 -2.45 12.80 -1.03
N GLY A 73 -3.42 13.30 -1.82
CA GLY A 73 -3.14 14.01 -3.06
C GLY A 73 -2.49 13.16 -4.17
N VAL A 74 -2.55 11.83 -4.06
CA VAL A 74 -2.04 10.90 -5.07
C VAL A 74 -3.06 10.81 -6.21
N ILE A 75 -2.69 11.32 -7.39
CA ILE A 75 -3.45 11.15 -8.62
C ILE A 75 -3.06 9.82 -9.26
N TYR A 76 -4.06 8.97 -9.50
CA TYR A 76 -3.88 7.73 -10.25
C TYR A 76 -3.56 8.10 -11.70
N GLU A 77 -2.28 8.07 -12.06
CA GLU A 77 -1.90 8.22 -13.46
C GLU A 77 -2.23 6.91 -14.18
N PHE A 78 -3.20 7.00 -15.08
CA PHE A 78 -3.58 5.93 -16.00
C PHE A 78 -2.43 5.80 -17.00
N CYS A 79 -1.50 4.88 -16.74
CA CYS A 79 -0.56 4.48 -17.78
C CYS A 79 -1.33 3.48 -18.67
N ASP A 80 -1.88 4.01 -19.77
CA ASP A 80 -2.37 3.21 -20.90
C ASP A 80 -1.25 2.36 -21.52
#